data_AF-A0A1H9ALI2-F1
#
_entry.id   AF-A0A1H9ALI2-F1
#
_cell.length_a   1.000
_cell.length_b   1.000
_cell.length_c   1.000
_cell.angle_alpha   90.00
_cell.angle_beta   90.00
_cell.angle_gamma   90.00
#
_symmetry.space_group_name_H-M   'P 1'
#
loop_
_entity.id
_entity.type
_entity.pdbx_description
1 polymer ?
#
loop_
_entity_poly.entity_id
_entity_poly.type
_entity_poly.pdbx_seq_one_letter_code
_entity_poly.pdbx_strand_id
1 'polypeptide(L)'
;MSAVIRHIHYNPASQTLTIWFGPEGRRYRYFNVPETLYEAFRSAESRGRFFNQSIRGRFDCQLAGPSEQANQRWQGLRSAS
;
A
#
# COMPACT_ATOMS: atom_id res chain seq x y z
N MET A 1 12.44 13.00 -0.48
CA MET A 1 11.88 12.09 -1.50
C MET A 1 10.36 12.09 -1.37
N SER A 2 9.62 12.69 -2.31
CA SER A 2 8.14 12.68 -2.24
C SER A 2 7.61 11.37 -2.78
N ALA A 3 6.99 10.55 -1.93
CA ALA A 3 6.33 9.33 -2.35
C ALA A 3 4.96 9.67 -2.94
N VAL A 4 4.72 9.30 -4.20
CA VAL A 4 3.43 9.52 -4.87
C VAL A 4 2.47 8.42 -4.44
N ILE A 5 1.58 8.74 -3.51
CA ILE A 5 0.58 7.80 -2.96
C ILE A 5 -0.71 7.95 -3.77
N ARG A 6 -1.07 6.90 -4.53
CA ARG A 6 -2.29 6.90 -5.35
C ARG A 6 -3.51 6.47 -4.55
N HIS A 7 -3.35 5.43 -3.74
CA HIS A 7 -4.43 4.82 -2.99
C HIS A 7 -3.91 4.30 -1.65
N ILE A 8 -4.80 4.28 -0.66
CA ILE A 8 -4.54 3.75 0.68
C ILE A 8 -5.76 2.94 1.12
N HIS A 9 -5.54 1.88 1.87
CA HIS A 9 -6.58 1.03 2.41
C HIS A 9 -6.15 0.53 3.77
N TYR A 10 -7.03 0.58 4.76
CA TYR A 10 -6.72 0.17 6.11
C TYR A 10 -7.71 -0.89 6.56
N ASN A 11 -7.18 -1.98 7.13
CA ASN A 11 -7.97 -3.02 7.75
C ASN A 11 -7.80 -2.94 9.28
N PRO A 12 -8.82 -2.48 10.03
CA PRO A 12 -8.73 -2.35 11.49
C PRO A 12 -8.62 -3.70 12.19
N ALA A 13 -9.22 -4.77 11.65
CA ALA A 13 -9.19 -6.10 12.25
C ALA A 13 -7.78 -6.72 12.29
N SER A 14 -6.93 -6.36 11.31
CA SER A 14 -5.55 -6.84 11.21
C SER A 14 -4.52 -5.72 11.38
N GLN A 15 -4.95 -4.51 11.75
CA GLN A 15 -4.09 -3.31 11.86
C GLN A 15 -3.13 -3.15 10.68
N THR A 16 -3.65 -3.42 9.47
CA THR A 16 -2.84 -3.51 8.25
C THR A 16 -3.17 -2.35 7.33
N LEU A 17 -2.16 -1.53 7.04
CA LEU A 17 -2.24 -0.42 6.11
C LEU A 17 -1.63 -0.82 4.77
N THR A 18 -2.47 -0.90 3.73
CA THR A 18 -2.04 -1.13 2.36
C THR A 18 -1.92 0.19 1.61
N ILE A 19 -0.77 0.41 0.97
CA ILE A 19 -0.45 1.63 0.23
C ILE A 19 -0.07 1.25 -1.21
N TRP A 20 -0.65 1.96 -2.17
CA TRP A 20 -0.30 1.85 -3.59
C TRP A 20 0.53 3.06 -3.99
N PHE A 21 1.80 2.82 -4.29
CA PHE A 21 2.71 3.85 -4.78
C PHE A 21 2.67 3.91 -6.32
N GLY A 22 2.61 5.13 -6.87
CA GLY A 22 2.68 5.38 -8.32
C GLY A 22 4.09 5.81 -8.78
N PRO A 23 4.43 5.70 -10.08
CA PRO A 23 3.59 5.27 -11.22
C PRO A 23 3.52 3.74 -11.46
N GLU A 24 4.49 2.96 -10.96
CA GLU A 24 4.57 1.49 -11.17
C GLU A 24 3.45 0.67 -10.50
N GLY A 25 2.64 1.28 -9.63
CA GLY A 25 1.53 0.59 -8.98
C GLY A 25 1.97 -0.43 -7.93
N ARG A 26 3.18 -0.29 -7.38
CA ARG A 26 3.71 -1.19 -6.35
C ARG A 26 2.84 -1.09 -5.09
N ARG A 27 2.39 -2.24 -4.60
CA ARG A 27 1.55 -2.37 -3.41
C ARG A 27 2.42 -2.77 -2.23
N TYR A 28 2.35 -2.00 -1.15
CA TYR A 28 3.03 -2.33 0.10
C TYR A 28 2.00 -2.49 1.20
N ARG A 29 2.19 -3.50 2.05
CA ARG A 29 1.41 -3.71 3.26
C ARG A 29 2.29 -3.37 4.45
N TYR A 30 1.79 -2.52 5.32
CA TYR A 30 2.40 -2.16 6.60
C TYR A 30 1.57 -2.80 7.69
N PHE A 31 2.23 -3.56 8.57
CA PHE A 31 1.58 -4.27 9.66
C PHE A 31 1.76 -3.52 10.98
N ASN A 32 0.90 -3.83 11.94
CA ASN A 32 0.93 -3.24 13.29
C ASN A 32 0.77 -1.70 13.27
N VAL A 33 -0.02 -1.19 12.31
CA VAL A 33 -0.32 0.24 12.20
C VAL A 33 -1.60 0.52 13.01
N PRO A 34 -1.54 1.33 14.07
CA PRO A 34 -2.72 1.66 14.85
C PRO A 34 -3.70 2.54 14.07
N GLU A 35 -4.98 2.41 14.37
CA GLU A 35 -6.06 3.14 13.70
C GLU A 35 -5.88 4.65 13.81
N THR A 36 -5.46 5.14 14.97
CA THR A 36 -5.18 6.57 15.20
C THR A 36 -4.12 7.12 14.25
N LEU A 37 -3.11 6.31 13.88
CA LEU A 37 -2.11 6.70 12.89
C LEU A 37 -2.70 6.73 11.48
N TYR A 38 -3.58 5.79 11.16
CA TYR A 38 -4.31 5.79 9.88
C TYR A 38 -5.22 7.01 9.77
N GLU A 39 -5.96 7.38 10.82
CA GLU A 39 -6.79 8.58 10.82
C GLU A 39 -5.96 9.86 10.63
N ALA A 40 -4.85 9.98 11.35
CA ALA A 40 -3.91 11.09 11.18
C ALA A 40 -3.33 11.13 9.75
N PHE A 41 -2.99 9.96 9.20
CA PHE A 41 -2.49 9.83 7.83
C PHE A 41 -3.55 10.20 6.79
N ARG A 42 -4.82 9.86 7.03
CA ARG A 42 -5.97 10.20 6.18
C ARG A 42 -6.25 11.70 6.19
N SER A 43 -6.10 12.36 7.34
CA SER A 43 -6.34 13.80 7.52
C SER A 43 -5.16 14.69 7.10
N ALA A 44 -3.96 14.10 6.90
CA ALA A 44 -2.76 14.87 6.56
C ALA A 44 -2.86 15.56 5.18
N GLU A 45 -2.53 16.87 5.14
CA GLU A 45 -2.46 17.65 3.90
C GLU A 45 -1.52 17.03 2.85
N SER A 46 -0.42 16.44 3.29
CA SER A 46 0.53 15.74 2.41
C SER A 46 0.79 14.33 2.90
N ARG A 47 0.05 13.38 2.34
CA ARG A 47 0.21 11.94 2.62
C ARG A 47 1.65 11.47 2.39
N GLY A 48 2.29 11.91 1.31
CA GLY A 48 3.69 11.58 1.04
C GLY A 48 4.66 12.08 2.12
N ARG A 49 4.43 13.29 2.66
CA ARG A 49 5.26 13.87 3.73
C ARG A 49 5.02 13.17 5.07
N PHE A 50 3.76 12.88 5.40
CA PHE A 50 3.40 12.12 6.60
C PHE A 50 4.00 10.72 6.58
N PHE A 51 3.87 10.01 5.45
CA PHE A 51 4.44 8.68 5.27
C PHE A 51 5.94 8.65 5.54
N ASN A 52 6.69 9.61 4.98
CA ASN A 52 8.14 9.67 5.17
C ASN A 52 8.57 9.95 6.62
N GLN A 53 7.78 10.73 7.37
CA GLN A 53 8.11 11.09 8.75
C GLN A 53 7.63 10.07 9.77
N SER A 54 6.43 9.52 9.55
CA SER A 54 5.70 8.74 10.55
C SER A 54 5.67 7.25 10.28
N ILE A 55 5.84 6.80 9.04
CA ILE A 55 5.64 5.39 8.66
C ILE A 55 6.93 4.74 8.16
N ARG A 56 7.71 5.45 7.33
CA ARG A 56 8.93 4.93 6.70
C ARG A 56 9.95 4.52 7.77
N GLY A 57 10.29 3.23 7.81
CA GLY A 57 11.28 2.67 8.73
C GLY A 57 10.81 2.49 10.17
N ARG A 58 9.53 2.76 10.48
CA ARG A 58 8.94 2.57 11.81
C ARG A 58 8.05 1.34 11.92
N PHE A 59 7.50 0.88 10.79
CA PHE A 59 6.59 -0.25 10.74
C PHE A 59 7.15 -1.32 9.83
N ASP A 60 6.84 -2.56 10.17
CA ASP A 60 7.17 -3.72 9.36
C ASP A 60 6.39 -3.64 8.05
N CYS A 61 7.11 -3.73 6.92
CA CYS A 61 6.53 -3.53 5.62
C CYS A 61 6.90 -4.66 4.66
N GLN A 62 5.88 -5.17 3.97
CA GLN A 62 6.03 -6.22 2.99
C GLN A 62 5.60 -5.69 1.64
N LEU A 63 6.47 -5.86 0.64
CA LEU A 63 6.10 -5.68 -0.76
C LEU A 63 5.09 -6.77 -1.09
N ALA A 64 3.83 -6.36 -1.20
CA ALA A 64 2.79 -7.23 -1.72
C ALA A 64 2.97 -7.20 -3.23
N GLY A 65 3.47 -8.29 -3.80
CA GLY A 65 3.69 -8.43 -5.24
C GLY A 65 2.51 -7.92 -6.08
N PRO A 66 2.76 -7.64 -7.39
CA PRO A 66 1.78 -7.05 -8.30
C PRO A 66 0.45 -7.78 -8.09
N SER A 67 -0.60 -7.00 -7.83
CA SER A 67 -1.93 -7.50 -7.43
C SER A 67 -2.22 -8.84 -8.10
N GLU A 68 -2.56 -9.88 -7.34
CA GLU A 68 -2.83 -11.22 -7.88
C GLU A 68 -3.87 -11.21 -9.03
N GLN A 69 -4.71 -10.17 -9.10
CA GLN A 69 -5.60 -9.87 -10.23
C GLN A 69 -4.90 -9.59 -11.57
N ALA A 70 -3.66 -9.08 -11.56
CA ALA A 70 -2.83 -8.91 -12.77
C ALA A 70 -2.23 -10.25 -13.23
N ASN A 71 -1.96 -11.17 -12.30
CA ASN A 71 -1.44 -12.49 -12.65
C ASN A 71 -2.54 -13.41 -13.21
N GLN A 72 -3.80 -13.29 -12.72
CA GLN A 72 -4.93 -14.03 -13.31
C GLN A 72 -5.28 -13.56 -14.73
N ARG A 73 -4.97 -12.31 -15.10
CA ARG A 73 -5.24 -11.79 -16.46
C ARG A 73 -4.25 -12.28 -17.53
N TRP A 74 -3.09 -12.84 -17.13
CA TRP A 74 -2.09 -13.38 -18.08
C TRP A 74 -2.03 -14.91 -18.14
N GLN A 75 -2.74 -15.63 -17.27
CA GLN A 75 -2.86 -17.09 -17.36
C GLN A 75 -4.00 -17.55 -18.29
N GLY A 76 -4.87 -16.64 -18.76
CA GLY A 76 -5.94 -16.95 -19.71
C GLY A 76 -5.57 -16.92 -21.20
N LEU A 77 -4.35 -16.52 -21.57
CA LEU A 77 -3.93 -16.35 -22.98
C LEU A 77 -2.96 -17.42 -23.50
N ARG A 78 -2.62 -18.45 -22.70
CA ARG A 78 -1.70 -19.54 -23.10
C ARG A 78 -2.35 -20.92 -23.25
N SER A 79 -3.68 -21.00 -23.21
CA SER A 79 -4.43 -22.25 -23.40
C SER A 79 -5.41 -22.12 -24.56
N ALA A 80 -4.88 -22.00 -25.77
CA ALA A 80 -5.60 -22.33 -27.00
C ALA A 80 -4.65 -23.18 -27.84
N SER A 81 -4.76 -24.49 -27.67
CA SER A 81 -4.26 -25.51 -28.61
C SER A 81 -5.44 -25.99 -29.45
#